data_AF-A0A2T7X1Y9-F1
#
_entry.id   AF-A0A2T7X1Y9-F1
#
_cell.length_a   1.000
_cell.length_b   1.000
_cell.length_c   1.000
_cell.angle_alpha   90.00
_cell.angle_beta   90.00
_cell.angle_gamma   90.00
#
_symmetry.space_group_name_H-M   'P 1'
#
loop_
_entity.id
_entity.type
_entity.pdbx_description
1 polymer ?
#
loop_
_entity_poly.entity_id
_entity_poly.type
_entity_poly.pdbx_seq_one_letter_code
_entity_poly.pdbx_strand_id
1 'polypeptide(L)'
;MADVWTDISSEFLHLYPRGRRLLAVAGADAERSRRSADELSAALSATGLQVERVHTADGDEQALRTEVIAPFRATAESESVLVVSGPSALLSETARGMWHYVVWQLADDEAPHTIAAAIVDVTDPANAKRRFADYCALPASFGA
;
A
#
# COMPACT_ATOMS: atom_id res chain seq x y z
N MET A 1 0.06 -21.49 -7.98
CA MET A 1 0.71 -20.17 -7.80
C MET A 1 -0.23 -19.38 -6.92
N ALA A 2 0.26 -18.87 -5.80
CA ALA A 2 -0.52 -17.88 -5.06
C ALA A 2 -0.66 -16.63 -5.94
N ASP A 3 -1.77 -15.92 -5.82
CA ASP A 3 -1.93 -14.64 -6.51
C ASP A 3 -0.97 -13.59 -5.92
N VAL A 4 -0.78 -12.48 -6.64
CA VAL A 4 0.19 -11.43 -6.26
C VAL A 4 -0.06 -10.85 -4.87
N TRP A 5 -1.30 -10.80 -4.41
CA TRP A 5 -1.65 -10.21 -3.12
C TRP A 5 -1.29 -11.14 -1.96
N THR A 6 -1.41 -12.44 -2.16
CA THR A 6 -0.92 -13.45 -1.21
C THR A 6 0.61 -13.37 -1.07
N ASP A 7 1.35 -13.24 -2.17
CA ASP A 7 2.81 -13.10 -2.15
C ASP A 7 3.24 -11.81 -1.43
N ILE A 8 2.59 -10.68 -1.73
CA ILE A 8 2.86 -9.39 -1.07
C ILE A 8 2.51 -9.45 0.42
N SER A 9 1.41 -10.10 0.79
CA SER A 9 1.04 -10.29 2.20
C SER A 9 2.11 -11.09 2.94
N SER A 10 2.59 -12.18 2.35
CA SER A 10 3.66 -13.00 2.94
C SER A 10 4.96 -12.19 3.10
N GLU A 11 5.33 -11.39 2.09
CA GLU A 11 6.51 -10.51 2.15
C GLU A 11 6.37 -9.47 3.27
N PHE A 12 5.23 -8.77 3.33
CA PHE A 12 4.94 -7.78 4.35
C PHE A 12 5.03 -8.36 5.77
N LEU A 13 4.45 -9.53 6.00
CA LEU A 13 4.47 -10.19 7.31
C LEU A 13 5.83 -10.76 7.67
N HIS A 14 6.65 -11.09 6.68
CA HIS A 14 8.05 -11.45 6.91
C HIS A 14 8.88 -10.25 7.38
N LEU A 15 8.71 -9.09 6.73
CA LEU A 15 9.44 -7.86 7.06
C LEU A 15 8.94 -7.21 8.36
N TYR A 16 7.64 -7.26 8.60
CA TYR A 16 6.97 -6.64 9.76
C TYR A 16 6.16 -7.70 10.54
N PRO A 17 6.84 -8.58 11.30
CA PRO A 17 6.21 -9.76 11.89
C PRO A 17 5.29 -9.47 13.07
N ARG A 18 5.39 -8.29 13.71
CA ARG A 18 4.71 -8.01 14.98
C ARG A 18 4.21 -6.58 15.08
N GLY A 19 3.30 -6.37 16.03
CA GLY A 19 2.80 -5.06 16.43
C GLY A 19 1.77 -4.48 15.45
N ARG A 20 1.54 -3.17 15.58
CA ARG A 20 0.62 -2.42 14.73
C ARG A 20 1.34 -1.87 13.53
N ARG A 21 0.88 -2.23 12.35
CA ARG A 21 1.56 -1.93 11.10
C ARG A 21 0.66 -1.12 10.19
N LEU A 22 1.28 -0.16 9.51
CA LEU A 22 0.62 0.76 8.59
C LEU A 22 1.08 0.41 7.18
N LEU A 23 0.13 0.13 6.30
CA LEU A 23 0.37 -0.21 4.90
C LEU A 23 -0.38 0.78 4.02
N ALA A 24 0.33 1.43 3.10
CA ALA A 24 -0.30 2.28 2.09
C ALA A 24 -0.47 1.52 0.77
N VAL A 25 -1.63 1.69 0.14
CA VAL A 25 -1.91 1.28 -1.24
C VAL A 25 -2.24 2.53 -2.04
N ALA A 26 -1.34 2.93 -2.93
CA ALA A 26 -1.47 4.17 -3.68
C ALA A 26 -1.19 3.94 -5.16
N GLY A 27 -1.59 4.90 -5.99
CA GLY A 27 -1.37 4.90 -7.42
C GLY A 27 -1.94 6.18 -8.02
N ALA A 28 -1.89 6.31 -9.35
CA ALA A 28 -2.45 7.47 -10.04
C ALA A 28 -3.98 7.58 -9.88
N ASP A 29 -4.67 6.45 -9.74
CA ASP A 29 -6.12 6.36 -9.58
C ASP A 29 -6.48 5.87 -8.17
N ALA A 30 -7.15 6.72 -7.39
CA ALA A 30 -7.53 6.42 -6.02
C ALA A 30 -8.56 5.27 -5.90
N GLU A 31 -9.50 5.13 -6.82
CA GLU A 31 -10.50 4.04 -6.79
C GLU A 31 -9.87 2.71 -7.20
N ARG A 32 -8.88 2.73 -8.09
CA ARG A 32 -8.06 1.54 -8.35
C ARG A 32 -7.21 1.16 -7.13
N SER A 33 -6.64 2.14 -6.43
CA SER A 33 -5.97 1.91 -5.14
C SER A 33 -6.91 1.31 -4.09
N ARG A 34 -8.17 1.75 -4.05
CA ARG A 34 -9.19 1.21 -3.16
C ARG A 34 -9.47 -0.27 -3.43
N ARG A 35 -9.68 -0.64 -4.70
CA ARG A 35 -9.89 -2.04 -5.11
C ARG A 35 -8.67 -2.91 -4.81
N SER A 36 -7.46 -2.43 -5.15
CA SER A 36 -6.22 -3.14 -4.81
C SER A 36 -6.05 -3.33 -3.29
N ALA A 37 -6.49 -2.36 -2.48
CA ALA A 37 -6.50 -2.48 -1.04
C ALA A 37 -7.56 -3.45 -0.52
N ASP A 38 -8.69 -3.62 -1.21
CA ASP A 38 -9.68 -4.68 -0.91
C ASP A 38 -9.02 -6.06 -1.04
N GLU A 39 -8.37 -6.32 -2.19
CA GLU A 39 -7.70 -7.60 -2.48
C GLU A 39 -6.56 -7.89 -1.51
N LEU A 40 -5.68 -6.90 -1.28
CA LEU A 40 -4.58 -7.06 -0.32
C LEU A 40 -5.07 -7.30 1.11
N SER A 41 -6.14 -6.61 1.52
CA SER A 41 -6.70 -6.81 2.85
C SER A 41 -7.35 -8.19 2.98
N ALA A 42 -7.99 -8.70 1.93
CA ALA A 42 -8.51 -10.06 1.90
C ALA A 42 -7.38 -11.09 2.07
N ALA A 43 -6.27 -10.91 1.35
CA ALA A 43 -5.09 -11.78 1.49
C ALA A 43 -4.48 -11.71 2.90
N LEU A 44 -4.36 -10.52 3.50
CA LEU A 44 -3.90 -10.35 4.88
C LEU A 44 -4.85 -11.01 5.88
N SER A 45 -6.17 -10.81 5.75
CA SER A 45 -7.16 -11.41 6.65
C SER A 45 -7.20 -12.93 6.55
N ALA A 46 -6.91 -13.52 5.37
CA ALA A 46 -6.81 -14.97 5.20
C ALA A 46 -5.69 -15.60 6.06
N THR A 47 -4.72 -14.80 6.54
CA THR A 47 -3.68 -15.24 7.48
C THR A 47 -4.12 -15.23 8.95
N GLY A 48 -5.35 -14.81 9.25
CA GLY A 48 -5.90 -14.71 10.60
C GLY A 48 -5.62 -13.37 11.31
N LEU A 49 -5.03 -12.40 10.61
CA LEU A 49 -4.76 -11.07 11.16
C LEU A 49 -6.01 -10.18 11.21
N GLN A 50 -6.04 -9.30 12.21
CA GLN A 50 -7.00 -8.20 12.26
C GLN A 50 -6.55 -7.11 11.28
N VAL A 51 -7.37 -6.85 10.26
CA VAL A 51 -7.09 -5.86 9.22
C VAL A 51 -8.15 -4.78 9.25
N GLU A 52 -7.72 -3.55 9.51
CA GLU A 52 -8.53 -2.35 9.37
C GLU A 52 -8.26 -1.70 8.02
N ARG A 53 -9.28 -1.08 7.44
CA ARG A 53 -9.20 -0.45 6.12
C ARG A 53 -9.78 0.93 6.13
N VAL A 54 -9.05 1.85 5.53
CA VAL A 54 -9.51 3.22 5.28
C VAL A 54 -9.19 3.62 3.84
N HIS A 55 -10.10 4.37 3.23
CA HIS A 55 -9.90 4.99 1.95
C HIS A 55 -9.99 6.52 2.09
N THR A 56 -9.06 7.24 1.47
CA THR A 56 -9.12 8.70 1.31
C THR A 56 -9.11 9.05 -0.17
N ALA A 57 -10.02 9.95 -0.54
CA ALA A 57 -10.17 10.40 -1.93
C ALA A 57 -9.14 11.46 -2.32
N ASP A 58 -8.72 12.31 -1.37
CA ASP A 58 -7.84 13.45 -1.59
C ASP A 58 -6.41 13.23 -1.07
N GLY A 59 -6.22 12.30 -0.14
CA GLY A 59 -4.95 12.07 0.52
C GLY A 59 -4.55 13.20 1.47
N ASP A 60 -5.53 13.90 2.09
CA ASP A 60 -5.24 14.93 3.10
C ASP A 60 -4.40 14.33 4.24
N GLU A 61 -3.13 14.70 4.26
CA GLU A 61 -2.12 14.16 5.16
C GLU A 61 -2.40 14.54 6.62
N GLN A 62 -2.92 15.74 6.88
CA GLN A 62 -3.21 16.19 8.23
C GLN A 62 -4.40 15.43 8.78
N ALA A 63 -5.50 15.36 8.03
CA ALA A 63 -6.68 14.60 8.42
C ALA A 63 -6.33 13.12 8.65
N LEU A 64 -5.55 12.52 7.75
CA LEU A 64 -5.12 11.13 7.88
C LEU A 64 -4.30 10.90 9.15
N ARG A 65 -3.41 11.82 9.52
CA ARG A 65 -2.66 11.72 10.77
C ARG A 65 -3.55 11.81 12.00
N THR A 66 -4.42 12.81 12.05
CA THR A 66 -5.17 13.13 13.27
C THR A 66 -6.37 12.20 13.48
N GLU A 67 -7.03 11.80 12.40
CA GLU A 67 -8.33 11.11 12.46
C GLU A 67 -8.20 9.60 12.25
N VAL A 68 -7.12 9.14 11.60
CA VAL A 68 -6.96 7.72 11.25
C VAL A 68 -5.74 7.12 11.95
N ILE A 69 -4.55 7.68 11.72
CA ILE A 69 -3.30 7.07 12.19
C ILE A 69 -3.14 7.22 13.71
N ALA A 70 -3.39 8.41 14.27
CA ALA A 70 -3.23 8.63 15.71
C ALA A 70 -4.20 7.76 16.54
N PRO A 71 -5.50 7.64 16.20
CA PRO A 71 -6.41 6.72 16.88
C PRO A 71 -5.99 5.24 16.75
N PHE A 72 -5.60 4.79 15.55
CA PHE A 72 -5.11 3.43 15.34
C PHE A 72 -3.89 3.11 16.22
N ARG A 73 -2.99 4.08 16.42
CA ARG A 73 -1.82 3.99 17.30
C ARG A 73 -2.14 4.12 18.80
N ALA A 74 -3.34 4.55 19.17
CA ALA A 74 -3.78 4.65 20.56
C ALA A 74 -4.47 3.38 21.08
N THR A 75 -5.03 2.53 20.20
CA THR A 75 -5.73 1.28 20.58
C THR A 75 -4.81 0.30 21.33
N ALA A 76 -5.17 -0.14 22.53
CA ALA A 76 -4.33 -1.07 23.29
C ALA A 76 -4.33 -2.50 22.69
N GLU A 77 -3.20 -3.19 22.83
CA GLU A 77 -3.01 -4.65 22.73
C GLU A 77 -3.67 -5.39 21.55
N SER A 78 -3.40 -4.96 20.31
CA SER A 78 -3.74 -5.77 19.13
C SER A 78 -2.59 -5.86 18.12
N GLU A 79 -2.29 -7.08 17.68
CA GLU A 79 -1.51 -7.32 16.47
C GLU A 79 -2.41 -7.08 15.25
N SER A 80 -2.45 -5.83 14.79
CA SER A 80 -3.30 -5.41 13.68
C SER A 80 -2.53 -4.76 12.55
N VAL A 81 -3.18 -4.69 11.39
CA VAL A 81 -2.69 -4.00 10.20
C VAL A 81 -3.75 -2.99 9.78
N LEU A 82 -3.35 -1.73 9.60
CA LEU A 82 -4.20 -0.73 8.97
C LEU A 82 -3.73 -0.53 7.54
N VAL A 83 -4.61 -0.84 6.59
CA VAL A 83 -4.43 -0.61 5.16
C VAL A 83 -5.11 0.70 4.80
N VAL A 84 -4.33 1.68 4.34
CA VAL A 84 -4.83 2.97 3.86
C VAL A 84 -4.68 3.02 2.35
N SER A 85 -5.79 3.31 1.66
CA SER A 85 -5.80 3.48 0.21
C SER A 85 -6.13 4.90 -0.21
N GLY A 86 -5.58 5.35 -1.34
CA GLY A 86 -5.82 6.70 -1.83
C GLY A 86 -4.95 7.09 -3.02
N PRO A 87 -4.89 8.40 -3.35
CA PRO A 87 -4.07 8.90 -4.44
C PRO A 87 -2.57 8.90 -4.08
N SER A 88 -1.74 9.26 -5.05
CA SER A 88 -0.29 9.39 -4.89
C SER A 88 0.16 10.32 -3.75
N ALA A 89 -0.69 11.26 -3.33
CA ALA A 89 -0.45 12.14 -2.20
C ALA A 89 -0.17 11.40 -0.88
N LEU A 90 -0.64 10.14 -0.73
CA LEU A 90 -0.27 9.28 0.40
C LEU A 90 1.24 9.04 0.52
N LEU A 91 1.98 9.19 -0.58
CA LEU A 91 3.43 8.98 -0.66
C LEU A 91 4.22 10.29 -0.74
N SER A 92 3.61 11.42 -0.35
CA SER A 92 4.30 12.70 -0.23
C SER A 92 5.58 12.56 0.60
N GLU A 93 6.53 13.46 0.40
CA GLU A 93 7.81 13.46 1.15
C GLU A 93 7.61 13.45 2.66
N THR A 94 6.56 14.12 3.14
CA THR A 94 6.18 14.24 4.54
C THR A 94 5.39 13.04 5.05
N ALA A 95 4.60 12.38 4.18
CA ALA A 95 3.82 11.20 4.54
C ALA A 95 4.62 9.89 4.51
N ARG A 96 5.64 9.78 3.65
CA ARG A 96 6.35 8.51 3.38
C ARG A 96 6.91 7.82 4.64
N GLY A 97 7.35 8.60 5.63
CA GLY A 97 7.91 8.08 6.89
C GLY A 97 6.87 7.47 7.84
N MET A 98 5.58 7.59 7.55
CA MET A 98 4.51 7.02 8.36
C MET A 98 4.25 5.54 8.06
N TRP A 99 4.59 5.11 6.84
CA TRP A 99 4.24 3.78 6.33
C TRP A 99 5.33 2.76 6.66
N HIS A 100 4.91 1.57 7.07
CA HIS A 100 5.83 0.43 7.18
C HIS A 100 6.05 -0.17 5.80
N TYR A 101 4.99 -0.28 5.02
CA TYR A 101 5.03 -0.88 3.70
C TYR A 101 4.15 -0.11 2.73
N VAL A 102 4.62 0.02 1.49
CA VAL A 102 3.95 0.77 0.45
C VAL A 102 3.79 -0.13 -0.77
N VAL A 103 2.55 -0.24 -1.24
CA VAL A 103 2.18 -0.85 -2.50
C VAL A 103 1.77 0.26 -3.47
N TRP A 104 2.48 0.33 -4.59
CA TRP A 104 2.10 1.15 -5.74
C TRP A 104 1.38 0.29 -6.77
N GLN A 105 0.14 0.62 -7.06
CA GLN A 105 -0.58 0.04 -8.19
C GLN A 105 -0.43 0.94 -9.42
N LEU A 106 -0.33 0.32 -10.59
CA LEU A 106 -0.29 1.00 -11.88
C LEU A 106 -1.10 0.23 -12.93
N ALA A 107 -1.53 0.92 -13.97
CA ALA A 107 -2.16 0.33 -15.15
C ALA A 107 -1.48 0.83 -16.43
N ASP A 108 -1.43 -0.02 -17.46
CA ASP A 108 -0.82 0.23 -18.76
C ASP A 108 0.63 0.74 -18.63
N ASP A 109 0.91 1.90 -19.22
CA ASP A 109 2.22 2.55 -19.25
C ASP A 109 2.42 3.55 -18.10
N GLU A 110 1.57 3.52 -17.06
CA GLU A 110 1.76 4.36 -15.88
C GLU A 110 3.13 4.13 -15.23
N ALA A 111 3.75 5.23 -14.80
CA ALA A 111 5.09 5.18 -14.23
C ALA A 111 5.07 4.47 -12.85
N PRO A 112 6.10 3.66 -12.55
CA PRO A 112 6.27 3.09 -11.23
C PRO A 112 6.67 4.18 -10.21
N HIS A 113 6.25 4.03 -8.97
CA HIS A 113 6.75 4.85 -7.87
C HIS A 113 7.87 4.10 -7.13
N THR A 114 9.12 4.56 -7.28
CA THR A 114 10.32 3.84 -6.82
C THR A 114 10.43 3.70 -5.30
N ILE A 115 9.76 4.56 -4.53
CA ILE A 115 9.70 4.42 -3.06
C ILE A 115 8.88 3.21 -2.59
N ALA A 116 8.02 2.66 -3.45
CA ALA A 116 7.16 1.56 -3.06
C ALA A 116 7.98 0.28 -2.91
N ALA A 117 7.78 -0.40 -1.78
CA ALA A 117 8.35 -1.74 -1.57
C ALA A 117 7.77 -2.74 -2.59
N ALA A 118 6.56 -2.47 -3.07
CA ALA A 118 5.81 -3.28 -3.99
C ALA A 118 5.24 -2.47 -5.15
N ILE A 119 5.41 -2.95 -6.39
CA ILE A 119 4.71 -2.40 -7.55
C ILE A 119 3.86 -3.49 -8.17
N VAL A 120 2.57 -3.21 -8.39
CA VAL A 120 1.61 -4.16 -8.94
C VAL A 120 0.98 -3.58 -10.20
N ASP A 121 1.12 -4.30 -11.30
CA ASP A 121 0.40 -4.04 -12.53
C ASP A 121 -1.01 -4.64 -12.41
N VAL A 122 -2.00 -3.76 -12.48
CA VAL A 122 -3.43 -4.08 -12.37
C VAL A 122 -4.19 -3.75 -13.66
N THR A 123 -3.49 -3.69 -14.80
CA THR A 123 -4.10 -3.49 -16.13
C THR A 123 -5.18 -4.54 -16.42
N ASP A 124 -4.89 -5.78 -16.05
CA ASP A 124 -5.87 -6.87 -15.95
C ASP A 124 -6.07 -7.20 -14.47
N PRO A 125 -7.10 -6.65 -13.80
CA PRO A 125 -7.32 -6.87 -12.36
C PRO A 125 -7.53 -8.34 -12.00
N ALA A 126 -8.05 -9.17 -12.92
CA ALA A 126 -8.24 -10.60 -12.69
C ALA A 126 -6.90 -11.38 -12.71
N ASN A 127 -5.87 -10.81 -13.32
CA ASN A 127 -4.54 -11.38 -13.42
C ASN A 127 -3.48 -10.34 -13.06
N ALA A 128 -3.65 -9.68 -11.91
CA ALA A 128 -2.69 -8.69 -11.40
C ALA A 128 -1.31 -9.33 -11.20
N LYS A 129 -0.25 -8.59 -11.54
CA LYS A 129 1.13 -9.11 -11.55
C LYS A 129 2.10 -8.18 -10.85
N ARG A 130 3.10 -8.77 -10.21
CA ARG A 130 4.25 -8.04 -9.70
C ARG A 130 5.01 -7.41 -10.86
N ARG A 131 5.28 -6.11 -10.79
CA ARG A 131 6.17 -5.40 -11.69
C ARG A 131 7.38 -4.92 -10.89
N PHE A 132 8.56 -4.95 -11.51
CA PHE A 132 9.76 -4.37 -10.92
C PHE A 132 10.09 -3.10 -11.70
N ALA A 133 10.43 -2.04 -10.98
CA ALA A 133 10.92 -0.82 -11.62
C ALA A 133 12.27 -1.13 -12.27
N ASP A 134 12.35 -0.97 -13.59
CA ASP A 134 13.62 -1.02 -14.29
C ASP A 134 14.36 0.30 -14.05
N TYR A 135 15.17 0.32 -12.99
CA TYR A 135 15.99 1.48 -12.63
C TYR A 135 17.00 1.87 -13.73
N CYS A 136 17.31 0.98 -14.68
CA CYS A 136 18.14 1.30 -15.83
C CYS A 136 17.36 2.04 -16.94
N ALA A 137 16.04 1.91 -16.97
CA ALA A 137 15.16 2.56 -17.95
C ALA A 137 14.51 3.85 -17.41
N LEU A 138 14.57 4.10 -16.10
CA LEU A 138 14.05 5.32 -15.49
C LEU A 138 15.01 6.50 -15.66
N PRO A 139 14.51 7.72 -15.92
CA PRO A 139 15.34 8.93 -15.89
C PRO A 139 16.06 9.05 -14.54
N ALA A 140 17.29 9.55 -14.54
CA ALA A 140 18.09 9.73 -13.31
C ALA A 140 17.43 10.62 -12.23
N SER A 141 16.35 11.33 -12.57
CA SER A 141 15.54 12.17 -11.69
C SER A 141 14.36 11.46 -11.02
N PHE A 142 14.11 10.17 -11.29
CA PHE A 142 12.98 9.44 -10.70
C PHE A 142 13.29 8.97 -9.26
N GLY A 143 12.64 9.59 -8.27
CA GLY A 143 12.78 9.26 -6.84
C GLY A 143 13.35 10.37 -5.95
N ALA A 144 13.49 11.60 -6.47
CA ALA A 144 13.69 12.81 -5.68
C ALA A 144 12.34 13.35 -5.20
#